data_AF-A0A699UY11-F1
#
_entry.id   AF-A0A699UY11-F1
#
_cell.length_a   1.000
_cell.length_b   1.000
_cell.length_c   1.000
_cell.angle_alpha   90.00
_cell.angle_beta   90.00
_cell.angle_gamma   90.00
#
_symmetry.space_group_name_H-M   'P 1'
#
loop_
_entity.id
_entity.type
_entity.pdbx_description
1 polymer ?
#
loop_
_entity_poly.entity_id
_entity_poly.type
_entity_poly.pdbx_seq_one_letter_code
_entity_poly.pdbx_strand_id
1 'polypeptide(L)' 'MEALAAAPVIVIAEGYATSSTLASSLGHATVAAFDSGNLPAVAKALHAKFPDKPIVIAGDDDKHQ' A
#
# COMPACT_ATOMS: atom_id res chain seq x y z
N MET A 1 -2.37 12.57 3.53
CA MET A 1 -1.76 12.48 2.19
C MET A 1 -0.31 12.96 2.17
N GLU A 2 0.06 13.98 2.94
CA GLU A 2 1.45 14.47 3.02
C GLU A 2 2.47 13.39 3.40
N ALA A 3 2.14 12.49 4.32
CA ALA A 3 3.03 11.38 4.68
C ALA A 3 3.32 10.43 3.50
N LEU A 4 2.34 10.20 2.62
CA LEU A 4 2.55 9.42 1.37
C LEU A 4 3.30 10.25 0.33
N ALA A 5 3.16 11.57 0.33
CA ALA A 5 3.93 12.46 -0.53
C ALA A 5 5.42 12.51 -0.13
N ALA A 6 5.73 12.41 1.17
CA ALA A 6 7.09 12.35 1.69
C ALA A 6 7.74 10.95 1.58
N ALA A 7 6.94 9.88 1.55
CA ALA A 7 7.46 8.53 1.38
C ALA A 7 8.12 8.34 -0.01
N PRO A 8 9.25 7.61 -0.09
CA PRO A 8 9.93 7.34 -1.36
C PRO A 8 9.15 6.35 -2.25
N VAL A 9 8.31 5.51 -1.66
CA VAL A 9 7.47 4.50 -2.30
C VAL A 9 6.13 4.41 -1.58
N ILE A 10 5.06 4.14 -2.32
CA ILE A 10 3.75 3.84 -1.74
C ILE A 10 3.65 2.33 -1.59
N VAL A 11 3.59 1.86 -0.34
CA VAL A 11 3.38 0.43 -0.06
C VAL A 11 1.92 0.22 0.34
N ILE A 12 1.24 -0.67 -0.37
CA ILE A 12 -0.15 -1.03 -0.13
C ILE A 12 -0.18 -2.48 0.32
N ALA A 13 -0.70 -2.74 1.52
CA ALA A 13 -0.94 -4.09 2.01
C ALA A 13 -2.43 -4.43 1.95
N GLU A 14 -2.74 -5.71 1.86
CA GLU A 14 -4.12 -6.20 1.91
C GLU A 14 -4.79 -5.87 3.25
N GLY A 15 -4.22 -6.36 4.36
CA GLY A 15 -4.75 -6.16 5.69
C GLY A 15 -4.15 -4.98 6.46
N TYR A 16 -4.91 -4.49 7.45
CA TYR A 16 -4.43 -3.44 8.37
C TYR A 16 -3.21 -3.89 9.19
N ALA A 17 -3.22 -5.12 9.71
CA ALA A 17 -2.13 -5.65 10.52
C ALA A 17 -0.81 -5.67 9.74
N THR A 18 -0.82 -6.22 8.53
CA THR A 18 0.31 -6.24 7.61
C THR A 18 0.78 -4.82 7.28
N SER A 19 -0.14 -3.90 6.98
CA SER A 19 0.20 -2.49 6.76
C SER A 19 0.88 -1.85 7.97
N SER A 20 0.39 -2.09 9.19
CA SER A 20 0.95 -1.51 10.41
C SER A 20 2.37 -2.02 10.69
N THR A 21 2.61 -3.32 10.48
CA THR A 21 3.95 -3.91 10.57
C THR A 21 4.89 -3.26 9.55
N LEU A 22 4.46 -3.13 8.28
CA LEU A 22 5.26 -2.50 7.24
C LEU A 22 5.57 -1.03 7.55
N ALA A 23 4.61 -0.24 8.05
CA ALA A 23 4.87 1.14 8.44
C ALA A 23 5.97 1.24 9.52
N SER A 24 5.93 0.34 10.50
CA SER A 24 6.90 0.27 11.58
C SER A 24 8.28 -0.17 11.10
N SER A 25 8.33 -1.13 10.17
CA SER A 25 9.59 -1.67 9.61
C SER A 25 10.26 -0.74 8.59
N LEU A 26 9.46 -0.05 7.76
CA LEU A 26 9.95 0.83 6.70
C LEU A 26 10.24 2.26 7.20
N GLY A 27 9.64 2.67 8.30
CA GLY A 27 9.78 4.01 8.86
C GLY A 27 9.06 5.10 8.04
N HIS A 28 8.13 4.72 7.16
CA HIS A 28 7.32 5.67 6.41
C HIS A 28 5.88 5.15 6.22
N ALA A 29 5.00 6.03 5.76
CA ALA A 29 3.58 5.71 5.60
C ALA A 29 3.34 4.57 4.60
N THR A 30 2.34 3.75 4.93
CA THR A 30 1.82 2.65 4.12
C THR A 30 0.29 2.75 4.05
N VAL A 31 -0.35 1.98 3.18
CA VAL A 31 -1.80 1.96 2.99
C VAL A 31 -2.33 0.55 3.16
N ALA A 32 -3.44 0.39 3.89
CA ALA A 32 -4.18 -0.87 3.92
C ALA A 32 -5.34 -0.80 2.90
N ALA A 33 -5.47 -1.82 2.06
CA ALA A 33 -6.60 -1.98 1.14
C ALA A 33 -7.84 -2.62 1.78
N PHE A 34 -7.69 -3.13 3.02
CA PHE A 34 -8.68 -3.87 3.81
C PHE A 34 -9.07 -5.24 3.28
N ASP A 35 -9.03 -5.43 1.97
CA ASP A 35 -9.19 -6.71 1.29
C ASP A 35 -8.42 -6.74 -0.04
N SER A 36 -8.13 -7.93 -0.52
CA SER A 36 -7.43 -8.18 -1.78
C SER A 36 -8.19 -7.68 -3.01
N GLY A 37 -9.52 -7.76 -3.00
CA GLY A 37 -10.38 -7.25 -4.07
C GLY A 37 -10.20 -5.74 -4.29
N ASN A 38 -9.85 -5.00 -3.23
CA ASN A 38 -9.64 -3.56 -3.25
C ASN A 38 -8.23 -3.13 -3.67
N LEU A 39 -7.23 -4.02 -3.70
CA LEU A 39 -5.85 -3.68 -4.09
C LEU A 39 -5.77 -2.92 -5.43
N PRO A 40 -6.43 -3.36 -6.53
CA PRO A 40 -6.35 -2.64 -7.80
C PRO A 40 -7.01 -1.26 -7.76
N ALA A 41 -8.12 -1.11 -7.03
CA ALA A 41 -8.83 0.16 -6.90
C ALA A 41 -8.00 1.18 -6.13
N VAL A 42 -7.42 0.76 -4.99
CA VAL A 42 -6.56 1.61 -4.16
C VAL A 42 -5.29 1.99 -4.90
N ALA A 43 -4.63 1.03 -5.57
CA ALA A 43 -3.41 1.29 -6.34
C ALA A 43 -3.64 2.30 -7.46
N LYS A 44 -4.72 2.15 -8.24
CA LYS A 44 -5.07 3.11 -9.32
C LYS A 44 -5.37 4.50 -8.77
N ALA A 45 -6.11 4.60 -7.66
CA ALA A 45 -6.43 5.88 -7.04
C ALA A 45 -5.19 6.61 -6.52
N LEU A 46 -4.22 5.87 -5.96
CA LEU A 46 -2.96 6.44 -5.49
C LEU A 46 -2.01 6.78 -6.63
N HIS A 47 -1.94 5.96 -7.67
CA HIS A 47 -1.15 6.27 -8.87
C HIS A 47 -1.65 7.52 -9.58
N ALA A 48 -2.98 7.69 -9.70
CA ALA A 48 -3.55 8.91 -10.29
C ALA A 48 -3.18 10.20 -9.51
N LYS A 49 -2.93 10.08 -8.20
CA LYS A 49 -2.53 11.20 -7.34
C LYS A 49 -1.00 11.38 -7.29
N PHE A 50 -0.24 10.31 -7.46
CA PHE A 50 1.22 10.29 -7.40
C PHE A 50 1.78 9.51 -8.61
N PRO A 51 1.63 10.05 -9.84
CA PRO A 51 1.92 9.31 -11.07
C PRO A 51 3.38 8.85 -11.17
N ASP A 52 4.32 9.64 -10.66
CA ASP A 52 5.76 9.34 -10.73
C ASP A 52 6.26 8.47 -9.58
N LYS A 53 5.38 8.13 -8.61
CA LYS A 53 5.80 7.43 -7.41
C LYS A 53 5.66 5.91 -7.58
N PRO A 54 6.71 5.13 -7.27
CA PRO A 54 6.61 3.68 -7.29
C PRO A 54 5.53 3.18 -6.31
N ILE A 55 4.83 2.12 -6.71
CA ILE A 55 3.85 1.43 -5.89
C ILE A 55 4.29 -0.01 -5.70
N VAL A 56 4.30 -0.48 -4.46
CA VAL A 56 4.55 -1.88 -4.08
C VAL A 56 3.29 -2.45 -3.45
N ILE A 57 2.86 -3.61 -3.92
CA ILE A 57 1.76 -4.37 -3.35
C ILE A 57 2.32 -5.47 -2.46
N ALA A 58 1.96 -5.44 -1.18
CA ALA A 58 2.27 -6.46 -0.19
C ALA A 58 0.98 -7.24 0.14
N GLY A 59 0.58 -8.10 -0.79
CA GLY A 59 -0.52 -9.05 -0.58
C GLY A 59 -0.05 -10.30 0.17
N ASP A 60 -0.98 -11.02 0.78
CA ASP A 60 -0.68 -12.27 1.46
C ASP A 60 -0.39 -13.39 0.44
N ASP A 61 0.48 -14.35 0.78
CA ASP A 61 0.86 -15.47 -0.10
C ASP A 61 -0.15 -16.62 0.01
N ASP A 62 -1.41 -16.32 -0.31
CA ASP A 62 -2.51 -17.27 -0.27
C ASP A 62 -2.85 -17.78 -1.68
N LYS A 63 -2.60 -19.07 -1.89
CA LYS A 63 -2.76 -19.73 -3.20
C LYS A 63 -4.23 -19.90 -3.65
N HIS A 64 -5.18 -19.52 -2.81
CA HIS A 64 -6.63 -19.69 -3.06
C HIS A 64 -7.36 -18.37 -3.35
N GLN A 65 -6.61 -17.28 -3.50
CA GLN A 65 -7.11 -15.98 -3.91
C GLN A 65 -7.22 -15.83 -5.43
#